data_AF-A0A9P0K9B6-F1
#
_entry.id   AF-A0A9P0K9B6-F1
#
_cell.length_a   1.000
_cell.length_b   1.000
_cell.length_c   1.000
_cell.angle_alpha   90.00
_cell.angle_beta   90.00
_cell.angle_gamma   90.00
#
_symmetry.space_group_name_H-M   'P 1'
#
loop_
_entity.id
_entity.type
_entity.pdbx_description
1 polymer ?
#
loop_
_entity_poly.entity_id
_entity_poly.type
_entity_poly.pdbx_seq_one_letter_code
_entity_poly.pdbx_strand_id
1 'polypeptide(L)'
;MPARVPCSCCNQQCEPHQIVTCCVCKQKYKHSCVEISANEVRTLNSSKEYDWTCKDCRSIGKDINDLKALIIDLHNQIKDLKTDNTKNADSSFSMEDIISEISERERRRNNVIVFNVTEPDQKPEVSKMNLIKQLSSTCYVKLSLT
;
A
#
# COMPACT_ATOMS: atom_id res chain seq x y z
N MET A 1 -4.99 -30.16 54.32
CA MET A 1 -5.60 -28.83 54.03
C MET A 1 -5.74 -28.70 52.52
N PRO A 2 -6.90 -28.27 51.99
CA PRO A 2 -7.03 -28.04 50.55
C PRO A 2 -6.03 -26.97 50.10
N ALA A 3 -5.35 -27.21 48.98
CA ALA A 3 -4.36 -26.29 48.43
C ALA A 3 -5.07 -25.03 47.92
N ARG A 4 -4.75 -23.88 48.51
CA ARG A 4 -5.25 -22.58 48.04
C ARG A 4 -4.47 -22.14 46.82
N VAL A 5 -5.18 -21.66 45.80
CA VAL A 5 -4.58 -21.28 44.52
C VAL A 5 -4.82 -19.78 44.28
N PRO A 6 -3.79 -19.01 43.92
CA PRO A 6 -3.95 -17.58 43.64
C PRO A 6 -4.71 -17.35 42.32
N CYS A 7 -5.58 -16.35 42.32
CA CYS A 7 -6.27 -15.86 41.13
C CYS A 7 -5.34 -15.00 40.27
N SER A 8 -5.25 -15.26 38.96
CA SER A 8 -4.40 -14.49 38.05
C SER A 8 -4.86 -13.03 37.84
N CYS A 9 -6.11 -12.69 38.17
CA CYS A 9 -6.65 -11.32 38.04
C CYS A 9 -6.36 -10.45 39.26
N CYS A 10 -6.58 -10.96 40.48
CA CYS A 10 -6.49 -10.17 41.72
C CYS A 10 -5.46 -10.68 42.73
N ASN A 11 -4.74 -11.76 42.41
CA ASN A 11 -3.76 -12.45 43.23
C ASN A 11 -4.26 -12.94 44.61
N GLN A 12 -5.58 -12.91 44.85
CA GLN A 12 -6.19 -13.44 46.07
C GLN A 12 -6.20 -14.98 46.05
N GLN A 13 -5.96 -15.59 47.21
CA GLN A 13 -6.09 -17.03 47.41
C GLN A 13 -7.56 -17.45 47.31
N CYS A 14 -7.84 -18.44 46.46
CA CYS A 14 -9.18 -18.93 46.20
C CYS A 14 -9.30 -20.43 46.52
N GLU A 15 -10.50 -20.82 46.94
CA GLU A 15 -10.85 -22.23 47.11
C GLU A 15 -11.10 -22.90 45.75
N PRO A 16 -10.84 -24.21 45.59
CA PRO A 16 -10.95 -24.90 44.30
C PRO A 16 -12.30 -24.76 43.59
N HIS A 17 -13.41 -24.71 44.35
CA HIS A 17 -14.77 -24.59 43.82
C HIS A 17 -15.12 -23.19 43.29
N GLN A 18 -14.28 -22.20 43.57
CA GLN A 18 -14.44 -20.80 43.11
C GLN A 18 -13.60 -20.49 41.88
N ILE A 19 -12.83 -21.46 41.39
CA ILE A 19 -11.85 -21.25 40.35
C ILE A 19 -12.39 -21.75 39.01
N VAL A 20 -12.21 -20.94 37.99
CA VAL A 20 -12.35 -21.30 36.58
C VAL A 20 -10.96 -21.26 35.92
N THR A 21 -10.68 -22.22 35.04
CA THR A 21 -9.41 -22.30 34.32
C THR A 21 -9.62 -21.93 32.86
N CYS A 22 -8.82 -21.00 32.32
CA CYS A 22 -8.89 -20.67 30.91
C CYS A 22 -8.38 -21.84 30.05
N CYS A 23 -9.15 -22.27 29.05
CA CYS A 23 -8.76 -23.36 28.16
C CYS A 23 -7.51 -23.02 27.32
N VAL A 24 -7.28 -21.74 27.01
CA VAL A 24 -6.14 -21.26 26.21
C VAL A 24 -4.88 -21.07 27.07
N CYS A 25 -4.83 -20.06 27.93
CA CYS A 25 -3.61 -19.73 28.71
C CYS A 25 -3.39 -20.60 29.95
N LYS A 26 -4.32 -21.50 30.29
CA LYS A 26 -4.29 -22.38 31.48
C LYS A 26 -4.20 -21.65 32.83
N GLN A 27 -4.37 -20.33 32.84
CA GLN A 27 -4.42 -19.50 34.03
C GLN A 27 -5.73 -19.70 34.78
N LYS A 28 -5.70 -19.46 36.09
CA LYS A 28 -6.79 -19.73 37.03
C LYS A 28 -7.38 -18.42 37.54
N TYR A 29 -8.69 -18.30 37.47
CA TYR A 29 -9.40 -17.08 37.80
C TYR A 29 -10.48 -17.36 38.84
N LYS A 30 -10.65 -16.44 39.78
CA LYS A 30 -11.79 -16.44 40.70
C LYS A 30 -13.04 -16.10 39.90
N HIS A 31 -14.11 -16.88 40.07
CA HIS A 31 -15.37 -16.68 39.34
C HIS A 31 -15.92 -15.25 39.46
N SER A 32 -15.78 -14.63 40.64
CA SER A 32 -16.21 -13.24 40.88
C SER A 32 -15.37 -12.19 40.14
N CYS A 33 -14.12 -12.50 39.78
CA CYS A 33 -13.25 -11.60 39.02
C CYS A 33 -13.57 -11.60 37.51
N VAL A 34 -14.30 -12.61 37.04
CA VAL A 34 -14.65 -12.80 35.64
C VAL A 34 -16.15 -12.82 35.40
N GLU A 35 -16.92 -12.36 36.39
CA GLU A 35 -18.39 -12.22 36.34
C GLU A 35 -19.15 -13.52 36.03
N ILE A 36 -18.60 -14.66 36.48
CA ILE A 36 -19.25 -15.98 36.35
C ILE A 36 -19.90 -16.34 37.69
N SER A 37 -21.13 -16.84 37.63
CA SER A 37 -21.84 -17.32 38.82
C SER A 37 -21.22 -18.63 39.35
N ALA A 38 -21.34 -18.88 40.65
CA ALA A 38 -20.85 -20.12 41.25
C ALA A 38 -21.54 -21.38 40.68
N ASN A 39 -22.76 -21.24 40.15
CA ASN A 39 -23.49 -22.33 39.48
C ASN A 39 -22.83 -22.69 38.15
N GLU A 40 -22.51 -21.70 37.34
CA GLU A 40 -21.83 -21.90 36.05
C GLU A 40 -20.45 -22.53 36.23
N VAL A 41 -19.69 -22.12 37.25
CA VAL A 41 -18.38 -22.74 37.55
C VAL A 41 -18.52 -24.22 37.90
N ARG A 42 -19.56 -24.61 38.62
CA ARG A 42 -19.83 -26.03 38.90
C ARG A 42 -20.09 -26.80 37.61
N THR A 43 -20.94 -26.26 36.73
CA THR A 43 -21.22 -26.89 35.42
C THR A 43 -19.97 -27.00 34.55
N LEU A 44 -19.17 -25.93 34.47
CA LEU A 44 -17.90 -25.89 33.72
C LEU A 44 -16.87 -26.89 34.26
N ASN A 45 -16.78 -27.06 35.58
CA ASN A 45 -15.82 -27.99 36.18
C ASN A 45 -16.30 -29.45 36.14
N SER A 46 -17.62 -29.69 36.06
CA SER A 46 -18.19 -31.04 36.01
C SER A 46 -18.33 -31.60 34.60
N SER A 47 -18.57 -30.74 33.60
CA SER A 47 -18.72 -31.17 32.19
C SER A 47 -17.46 -30.86 31.39
N LYS A 48 -16.98 -31.85 30.64
CA LYS A 48 -15.86 -31.67 29.69
C LYS A 48 -16.29 -31.03 28.36
N GLU A 49 -17.58 -30.77 28.18
CA GLU A 49 -18.13 -30.22 26.94
C GLU A 49 -17.98 -28.69 26.84
N TYR A 50 -17.88 -28.01 27.99
CA TYR A 50 -17.82 -26.56 28.05
C TYR A 50 -16.42 -26.08 28.36
N ASP A 51 -15.84 -25.33 27.42
CA ASP A 51 -14.58 -24.62 27.62
C ASP A 51 -14.84 -23.14 27.92
N TRP A 52 -14.13 -22.61 28.92
CA TRP A 52 -14.12 -21.18 29.23
C TRP A 52 -12.80 -20.54 28.79
N THR A 53 -12.89 -19.36 28.17
CA THR A 53 -11.74 -18.56 27.72
C THR A 53 -11.74 -17.20 28.41
N CYS A 54 -10.60 -16.78 28.97
CA CYS A 54 -10.49 -15.47 29.60
C CYS A 54 -10.58 -14.33 28.57
N LYS A 55 -10.83 -13.10 29.07
CA LYS A 55 -11.00 -11.91 28.24
C LYS A 55 -9.80 -11.63 27.34
N ASP A 56 -8.58 -11.79 27.87
CA ASP A 56 -7.34 -11.53 27.14
C ASP A 56 -7.14 -12.55 26.00
N CYS A 57 -7.39 -13.83 26.25
CA CYS A 57 -7.31 -14.83 25.19
C CYS A 57 -8.41 -14.65 24.13
N ARG A 58 -9.60 -14.16 24.54
CA ARG A 58 -10.67 -13.81 23.60
C ARG A 58 -10.30 -12.60 22.74
N SER A 59 -9.63 -11.59 23.30
CA SER A 59 -9.18 -10.42 22.53
C SER A 59 -8.05 -10.77 21.57
N ILE A 60 -7.07 -11.59 21.97
CA ILE A 60 -5.99 -12.04 21.08
C ILE A 60 -6.56 -12.75 19.85
N GLY A 61 -7.59 -13.59 20.02
CA GLY A 61 -8.26 -14.25 18.90
C GLY A 61 -8.89 -13.25 17.91
N LYS A 62 -9.43 -12.14 18.42
CA LYS A 62 -9.93 -11.04 17.60
C LYS A 62 -8.78 -10.32 16.87
N ASP A 63 -7.72 -9.96 17.59
CA ASP A 63 -6.57 -9.25 17.02
C ASP A 63 -5.93 -10.04 15.86
N ILE A 64 -5.85 -11.36 15.97
CA ILE A 64 -5.36 -12.24 14.90
C ILE A 64 -6.28 -12.21 13.68
N ASN A 65 -7.60 -12.21 13.87
CA ASN A 65 -8.55 -12.14 12.77
C ASN A 65 -8.51 -10.77 12.07
N ASP A 66 -8.41 -9.70 12.84
CA ASP A 66 -8.26 -8.34 12.32
C ASP A 66 -6.94 -8.20 11.53
N LEU A 67 -5.84 -8.78 12.03
CA LEU A 67 -4.56 -8.82 11.32
C LEU A 67 -4.64 -9.60 10.01
N LYS A 68 -5.33 -10.75 9.99
CA LYS A 68 -5.56 -11.52 8.75
C LYS A 68 -6.35 -10.71 7.73
N ALA A 69 -7.38 -9.99 8.15
CA ALA A 69 -8.17 -9.12 7.28
C ALA A 69 -7.29 -8.03 6.66
N LEU A 70 -6.45 -7.39 7.47
CA LEU A 70 -5.51 -6.36 7.02
C LEU A 70 -4.48 -6.91 6.01
N ILE A 71 -3.95 -8.11 6.24
CA ILE A 71 -3.01 -8.76 5.29
C ILE A 71 -3.70 -9.03 3.95
N ILE A 72 -4.94 -9.51 3.95
CA ILE A 72 -5.72 -9.77 2.73
C ILE A 72 -5.96 -8.46 1.98
N ASP A 73 -6.37 -7.40 2.69
CA ASP A 73 -6.62 -6.09 2.10
C ASP A 73 -5.36 -5.50 1.46
N LEU A 74 -4.22 -5.52 2.16
CA LEU A 74 -2.94 -5.06 1.63
C LEU A 74 -2.50 -5.87 0.40
N HIS A 75 -2.70 -7.19 0.39
CA HIS A 75 -2.40 -8.01 -0.78
C HIS A 75 -3.26 -7.61 -1.99
N ASN A 76 -4.54 -7.30 -1.78
CA ASN A 76 -5.41 -6.83 -2.85
C ASN A 76 -4.94 -5.46 -3.37
N GLN A 77 -4.65 -4.51 -2.48
CA GLN A 77 -4.12 -3.19 -2.88
C GLN A 77 -2.83 -3.31 -3.70
N ILE A 78 -1.91 -4.19 -3.31
CA ILE A 78 -0.67 -4.44 -4.07
C ILE A 78 -0.97 -5.03 -5.46
N LYS A 79 -1.94 -5.95 -5.54
CA LYS A 79 -2.34 -6.57 -6.81
C LYS A 79 -2.98 -5.55 -7.74
N ASP A 80 -3.81 -4.66 -7.21
CA ASP A 80 -4.47 -3.60 -7.97
C ASP A 80 -3.44 -2.59 -8.47
N LEU A 81 -2.54 -2.13 -7.59
CA LEU A 81 -1.43 -1.24 -7.96
C LEU A 81 -0.53 -1.84 -9.04
N LYS A 82 -0.18 -3.12 -8.94
CA LYS A 82 0.60 -3.80 -10.00
C LYS A 82 -0.15 -3.81 -11.33
N THR A 83 -1.45 -4.06 -11.29
CA THR A 83 -2.29 -4.10 -12.48
C THR A 83 -2.35 -2.73 -13.15
N ASP A 84 -2.54 -1.66 -12.38
CA ASP A 84 -2.59 -0.29 -12.89
C ASP A 84 -1.23 0.19 -13.41
N ASN A 85 -0.14 -0.18 -12.74
CA ASN A 85 1.20 0.14 -13.22
C ASN A 85 1.53 -0.57 -14.54
N THR A 86 1.01 -1.79 -14.75
CA THR A 86 1.18 -2.53 -16.02
C THR A 86 0.39 -1.87 -17.15
N LYS A 87 -0.84 -1.42 -16.90
CA LYS A 87 -1.64 -0.65 -17.88
C LYS A 87 -0.97 0.66 -18.28
N ASN A 88 -0.32 1.35 -17.33
CA ASN A 88 0.40 2.59 -17.61
C ASN A 88 1.72 2.34 -18.36
N ALA A 89 2.39 1.21 -18.12
CA ALA A 89 3.58 0.83 -18.87
C ALA A 89 3.27 0.54 -20.35
N ASP A 90 2.08 0.00 -20.66
CA ASP A 90 1.61 -0.19 -22.05
C ASP A 90 1.22 1.14 -22.74
N SER A 91 1.01 2.22 -21.97
CA SER A 91 0.86 3.58 -22.51
C SER A 91 2.19 4.30 -22.74
N SER A 92 3.28 3.54 -22.92
CA SER A 92 4.54 4.06 -23.40
C SER A 92 4.34 4.63 -24.81
N PHE A 93 4.17 5.95 -24.93
CA PHE A 93 4.44 6.63 -26.19
C PHE A 93 5.78 6.13 -26.70
N SER A 94 5.80 5.53 -27.89
CA SER A 94 7.04 5.05 -28.47
C SER A 94 7.96 6.26 -28.64
N MET A 95 9.25 6.10 -28.35
CA MET A 95 10.21 7.17 -28.59
C MET A 95 10.18 7.57 -30.08
N GLU A 96 9.88 6.63 -30.99
CA GLU A 96 9.59 6.89 -32.40
C GLU A 96 8.38 7.81 -32.61
N ASP A 97 7.31 7.69 -31.83
CA ASP A 97 6.13 8.57 -31.97
C ASP A 97 6.50 10.01 -31.62
N ILE A 98 7.29 10.19 -30.55
CA ILE A 98 7.79 11.50 -30.12
C ILE A 98 8.73 12.09 -31.19
N ILE A 99 9.65 11.29 -31.73
CA ILE A 99 10.56 11.71 -32.81
C ILE A 99 9.78 12.09 -34.06
N SER A 100 8.74 11.32 -34.43
CA SER A 100 7.92 11.59 -35.61
C SER A 100 7.15 12.92 -35.49
N GLU A 101 6.54 13.18 -34.33
CA GLU A 101 5.81 14.41 -34.03
C GLU A 101 6.75 15.63 -34.04
N ILE A 102 7.95 15.52 -33.47
CA ILE A 102 8.95 16.59 -33.47
C ILE A 102 9.41 16.88 -34.90
N SER A 103 9.76 15.85 -35.66
CA SER A 103 10.16 15.97 -37.06
C SER A 103 9.06 16.63 -37.90
N GLU A 104 7.80 16.27 -37.67
CA GLU A 104 6.67 16.85 -38.39
C GLU A 104 6.44 18.33 -38.02
N ARG A 105 6.64 18.71 -36.76
CA ARG A 105 6.61 20.12 -36.33
C ARG A 105 7.74 20.93 -36.93
N GLU A 106 8.95 20.38 -37.03
CA GLU A 106 10.07 21.05 -37.70
C GLU A 106 9.81 21.22 -39.20
N ARG A 107 9.25 20.20 -39.87
CA ARG A 107 8.82 20.29 -41.27
C ARG A 107 7.81 21.41 -41.47
N ARG A 108 6.78 21.49 -40.62
CA ARG A 108 5.75 22.54 -40.69
C ARG A 108 6.31 23.93 -40.35
N ARG A 109 7.28 24.02 -39.43
CA ARG A 109 7.96 25.29 -39.08
C ARG A 109 8.77 25.84 -40.25
N ASN A 110 9.38 24.96 -41.05
CA ASN A 110 10.17 25.36 -42.22
C ASN A 110 9.33 25.61 -43.47
N ASN A 111 8.08 25.15 -43.52
CA ASN A 111 7.09 25.58 -44.51
C ASN A 111 6.53 26.97 -44.15
N VAL A 112 7.36 27.99 -44.32
CA VAL A 112 6.85 29.35 -44.46
C VAL A 112 6.10 29.38 -45.79
N ILE A 113 4.76 29.38 -45.75
CA ILE A 113 3.93 29.68 -46.92
C ILE A 113 4.15 31.17 -47.24
N VAL A 114 5.25 31.47 -47.91
CA VAL A 114 5.42 32.73 -48.62
C VAL A 114 4.60 32.55 -49.89
N PHE A 115 3.51 33.31 -49.98
CA PHE A 115 2.62 33.30 -51.14
C PHE A 115 3.44 33.30 -52.45
N ASN A 116 3.28 32.23 -53.23
CA ASN A 116 3.63 32.12 -54.64
C ASN A 116 5.09 31.81 -55.04
N VAL A 117 5.81 30.95 -54.32
CA VAL A 117 7.10 30.40 -54.79
C VAL A 117 6.98 28.90 -55.03
N THR A 118 7.28 28.45 -56.25
CA THR A 118 7.33 27.03 -56.62
C THR A 118 8.53 26.36 -55.94
N GLU A 119 8.29 25.35 -55.11
CA GLU A 119 9.36 24.59 -54.45
C GLU A 119 10.16 23.76 -55.48
N PRO A 120 11.50 23.78 -55.46
CA PRO A 120 12.30 22.88 -56.26
C PRO A 120 12.31 21.49 -55.64
N ASP A 121 12.16 20.47 -56.48
CA ASP A 121 12.17 19.05 -56.15
C ASP A 121 13.49 18.69 -55.44
N GLN A 122 13.46 18.56 -54.11
CA GLN A 122 14.65 18.23 -53.33
C GLN A 122 14.97 16.74 -53.43
N LYS A 123 15.76 16.38 -54.45
CA LYS A 123 16.62 15.19 -54.34
C LYS A 123 17.74 15.48 -53.34
N PRO A 124 18.11 14.53 -52.46
CA PRO A 124 19.10 14.76 -51.43
C PRO A 124 20.51 14.71 -52.05
N GLU A 125 21.03 15.87 -52.46
CA GLU A 125 22.47 16.01 -52.65
C GLU A 125 23.14 16.52 -51.38
N VAL A 126 23.93 15.61 -50.83
CA VAL A 126 24.92 15.82 -49.78
C VAL A 126 25.81 17.01 -50.14
N SER A 127 25.83 18.07 -49.34
CA SER A 127 27.05 18.84 -49.06
C SER A 127 26.91 19.99 -48.04
N LYS A 128 27.72 19.82 -46.99
CA LYS A 128 28.64 20.82 -46.42
C LYS A 128 28.10 21.82 -45.38
N MET A 129 28.42 21.48 -44.13
CA MET A 129 29.31 22.28 -43.25
C MET A 129 29.46 23.75 -43.68
N ASN A 130 28.66 24.65 -43.09
CA ASN A 130 29.08 26.03 -42.76
C ASN A 130 28.01 26.86 -42.00
N LEU A 131 27.10 26.24 -41.24
CA LEU A 131 26.05 26.99 -40.53
C LEU A 131 26.33 27.28 -39.04
N ILE A 132 27.54 27.00 -38.52
CA ILE A 132 27.86 27.20 -37.09
C ILE A 132 28.56 28.56 -36.82
N LYS A 133 29.04 29.28 -37.84
CA LYS A 133 29.74 30.58 -37.64
C LYS A 133 28.89 31.85 -37.80
N GLN A 134 27.62 31.76 -38.22
CA GLN A 134 26.76 32.94 -38.39
C GLN A 134 25.74 33.16 -37.27
N LEU A 135 25.56 32.22 -36.35
CA LEU A 135 24.62 32.35 -35.23
C LEU A 135 25.23 32.95 -33.94
N SER A 136 26.52 33.31 -33.93
CA SER A 136 27.16 33.96 -32.78
C SER A 136 27.14 35.50 -32.80
N SER A 137 26.66 36.15 -33.87
CA SER A 137 26.71 37.63 -33.99
C SER A 137 25.37 38.36 -33.79
N THR A 138 24.24 37.67 -33.63
CA THR A 138 22.91 38.31 -33.57
C THR A 138 22.19 38.23 -32.22
N CYS A 139 22.79 37.61 -31.19
CA CYS A 139 22.30 37.68 -29.81
C CYS A 139 22.99 38.80 -29.01
N TYR A 140 22.87 40.05 -29.47
CA TYR A 140 22.93 41.22 -28.58
C TYR A 140 21.51 41.77 -28.45
N VAL A 141 20.68 41.06 -27.67
CA VAL A 141 19.41 41.60 -27.19
C VAL A 141 19.73 42.64 -26.14
N LYS A 142 19.38 43.87 -26.48
CA LYS A 142 19.40 45.10 -25.69
C LYS A 142 18.63 44.89 -24.37
N LEU A 143 19.34 44.65 -23.27
CA LEU A 143 18.81 44.83 -21.91
C LEU A 143 18.92 46.33 -21.58
N SER A 144 17.80 47.03 -21.65
CA SER A 144 17.63 48.39 -21.10
C SER A 144 16.68 48.32 -19.92
N LEU A 145 17.25 48.45 -18.71
CA LEU A 145 16.67 48.79 -17.41
C LEU A 145 17.89 49.33 -16.64
N THR A 146 18.04 50.59 -16.25
CA THR A 146 17.14 51.69 -15.88
C THR A 146 17.94 52.99 -16.00
#